data_AF-A0A7X4KG58-F1
#
_entry.id   AF-A0A7X4KG58-F1
#
_cell.length_a   1.000
_cell.length_b   1.000
_cell.length_c   1.000
_cell.angle_alpha   90.00
_cell.angle_beta   90.00
_cell.angle_gamma   90.00
#
_symmetry.space_group_name_H-M   'P 1'
#
loop_
_entity.id
_entity.type
_entity.pdbx_description
1 polymer ?
#
loop_
_entity_poly.entity_id
_entity_poly.type
_entity_poly.pdbx_seq_one_letter_code
_entity_poly.pdbx_strand_id
1 'polypeptide(L)'
;MTSAFNNFIQQHVATGRKELDGYSFLDFDQFSADERTQAIALLKNEVIYNGRGIEALAHLDKPVAVDTLKTVVKTWRMERISKAYVVFYWLYKLTNDEIFAEKFCECRRHLSSENFHDDVMGFYVYAGRMSTTEPVNKLLRATVFTETERLSLGVAVKALLETYGLNFENPATKSDYLSKRKILMDGTENEKRAVLQQLE
;
A
#
# COMPACT_ATOMS: atom_id res chain seq x y z
N MET A 1 -22.97 25.34 -1.78
CA MET A 1 -21.54 25.01 -1.93
C MET A 1 -20.85 25.29 -0.62
N THR A 2 -20.37 24.26 0.06
CA THR A 2 -19.70 24.35 1.36
C THR A 2 -18.29 24.93 1.22
N SER A 3 -17.78 25.53 2.29
CA SER A 3 -16.37 25.96 2.37
C SER A 3 -15.42 24.78 2.16
N ALA A 4 -15.77 23.61 2.71
CA ALA A 4 -15.06 22.36 2.53
C ALA A 4 -14.95 21.95 1.05
N PHE A 5 -16.07 21.99 0.31
CA PHE A 5 -16.06 21.65 -1.12
C PHE A 5 -15.30 22.69 -1.96
N ASN A 6 -15.44 23.99 -1.65
CA ASN A 6 -14.66 25.04 -2.30
C ASN A 6 -13.15 24.84 -2.11
N ASN A 7 -12.73 24.50 -0.90
CA ASN A 7 -11.33 24.19 -0.60
C ASN A 7 -10.85 22.97 -1.38
N PHE A 8 -11.67 21.91 -1.47
CA PHE A 8 -11.37 20.75 -2.30
C PHE A 8 -11.21 21.11 -3.78
N ILE A 9 -12.11 21.90 -4.36
CA ILE A 9 -11.99 22.36 -5.76
C ILE A 9 -10.71 23.18 -5.96
N GLN A 10 -10.40 24.10 -5.04
CA GLN A 10 -9.17 24.89 -5.10
C GLN A 10 -7.92 24.00 -5.04
N GLN A 11 -7.90 23.03 -4.13
CA GLN A 11 -6.81 22.04 -4.01
C GLN A 11 -6.70 21.22 -5.29
N HIS A 12 -7.79 20.62 -5.78
CA HIS A 12 -7.83 19.84 -7.01
C HIS A 12 -7.32 20.61 -8.24
N VAL A 13 -7.73 21.87 -8.41
CA VAL A 13 -7.27 22.72 -9.53
C VAL A 13 -5.79 23.13 -9.36
N ALA A 14 -5.32 23.37 -8.14
CA ALA A 14 -3.92 23.72 -7.87
C ALA A 14 -2.97 22.52 -8.06
N THR A 15 -3.39 21.32 -7.66
CA THR A 15 -2.60 20.08 -7.74
C THR A 15 -2.45 19.54 -9.16
N GLY A 16 -3.32 19.94 -10.10
CA GLY A 16 -3.22 19.57 -11.51
C GLY A 16 -1.93 20.05 -12.22
N ARG A 17 -1.11 20.89 -11.57
CA ARG A 17 0.15 21.37 -12.17
C ARG A 17 1.43 21.38 -11.34
N LYS A 18 1.49 21.31 -9.98
CA LYS A 18 2.82 21.49 -9.33
C LYS A 18 3.15 20.97 -7.92
N GLU A 19 2.25 20.55 -7.03
CA GLU A 19 2.67 20.12 -5.68
C GLU A 19 1.92 18.87 -5.20
N LEU A 20 2.69 17.93 -4.61
CA LEU A 20 2.29 16.56 -4.26
C LEU A 20 1.61 16.44 -2.88
N ASP A 21 1.30 17.57 -2.22
CA ASP A 21 0.72 17.61 -0.89
C ASP A 21 -0.69 18.23 -0.91
N GLY A 22 -1.68 17.49 -0.39
CA GLY A 22 -2.89 18.11 0.16
C GLY A 22 -4.24 17.60 -0.35
N TYR A 23 -4.80 16.62 0.37
CA TYR A 23 -6.22 16.62 0.71
C TYR A 23 -6.33 16.40 2.21
N SER A 24 -7.16 17.19 2.90
CA SER A 24 -7.51 16.97 4.31
C SER A 24 -8.82 16.17 4.36
N PHE A 25 -8.76 14.92 4.83
CA PHE A 25 -9.91 14.02 4.84
C PHE A 25 -11.06 14.50 5.73
N LEU A 26 -10.75 15.34 6.74
CA LEU A 26 -11.74 15.88 7.69
C LEU A 26 -12.80 16.79 7.02
N ASP A 27 -12.54 17.24 5.79
CA ASP A 27 -13.44 18.15 5.07
C ASP A 27 -14.49 17.40 4.23
N PHE A 28 -14.27 16.11 3.92
CA PHE A 28 -15.18 15.32 3.08
C PHE A 28 -16.49 14.93 3.79
N ASP A 29 -16.46 14.80 5.11
CA ASP A 29 -17.65 14.53 5.91
C ASP A 29 -18.68 15.67 5.84
N GLN A 30 -18.23 16.88 5.52
CA GLN A 30 -19.06 18.08 5.44
C GLN A 30 -19.72 18.25 4.06
N PHE A 31 -19.41 17.40 3.09
CA PHE A 31 -19.96 17.52 1.74
C PHE A 31 -21.43 17.11 1.70
N SER A 32 -22.23 17.91 1.00
CA SER A 32 -23.58 17.51 0.60
C SER A 32 -23.54 16.32 -0.37
N ALA A 33 -24.68 15.66 -0.60
CA ALA A 33 -24.76 14.56 -1.57
C ALA A 33 -24.36 14.98 -3.00
N ASP A 34 -24.74 16.19 -3.41
CA ASP A 34 -24.39 16.75 -4.72
C ASP A 34 -22.90 17.07 -4.82
N GLU A 35 -22.30 17.58 -3.74
CA GLU A 35 -20.87 17.87 -3.63
C GLU A 35 -20.03 16.58 -3.66
N ARG A 36 -20.48 15.53 -2.94
CA ARG A 36 -19.84 14.21 -3.01
C ARG A 36 -19.86 13.65 -4.42
N THR A 37 -20.99 13.76 -5.13
CA THR A 37 -21.13 13.29 -6.51
C THR A 37 -20.15 14.00 -7.45
N GLN A 38 -20.02 15.33 -7.30
CA GLN A 38 -19.07 16.12 -8.08
C GLN A 38 -17.62 15.78 -7.74
N ALA A 39 -17.28 15.63 -6.45
CA ALA A 39 -15.94 15.25 -6.01
C ALA A 39 -15.53 13.87 -6.55
N ILE A 40 -16.43 12.88 -6.50
CA ILE A 40 -16.21 11.55 -7.07
C ILE A 40 -15.93 11.64 -8.57
N ALA A 41 -16.69 12.44 -9.32
CA ALA A 41 -16.49 12.62 -10.76
C ALA A 41 -15.12 13.22 -11.08
N LEU A 42 -14.65 14.18 -10.28
CA LEU A 42 -13.33 14.80 -10.43
C LEU A 42 -12.20 13.81 -10.10
N LEU A 43 -12.30 13.13 -8.95
CA LEU A 43 -11.27 12.19 -8.48
C LEU A 43 -11.09 10.97 -9.38
N LYS A 44 -12.15 10.49 -10.05
CA LYS A 44 -12.08 9.37 -11.01
C LYS A 44 -11.02 9.57 -12.10
N ASN A 45 -10.81 10.81 -12.54
CA ASN A 45 -9.86 11.13 -13.60
C ASN A 45 -8.40 11.20 -13.08
N GLU A 46 -8.21 11.32 -11.77
CA GLU A 46 -6.89 11.49 -11.12
C GLU A 46 -6.33 10.20 -10.52
N VAL A 47 -7.16 9.15 -10.38
CA VAL A 47 -6.83 7.83 -9.77
C VAL A 47 -5.51 7.23 -10.27
N ILE A 48 -5.10 7.52 -11.51
CA ILE A 48 -3.88 6.95 -12.11
C ILE A 48 -2.59 7.68 -11.64
N TYR A 49 -2.72 8.89 -11.09
CA TYR A 49 -1.60 9.81 -10.94
C TYR A 49 -1.08 9.94 -9.51
N ASN A 50 -1.88 9.66 -8.47
CA ASN A 50 -1.42 9.71 -7.08
C ASN A 50 -2.19 8.77 -6.14
N GLY A 51 -1.52 8.26 -5.09
CA GLY A 51 -2.15 7.41 -4.07
C GLY A 51 -3.20 8.15 -3.24
N ARG A 52 -3.06 9.46 -3.03
CA ARG A 52 -3.99 10.27 -2.22
C ARG A 52 -5.34 10.50 -2.90
N GLY A 53 -5.39 10.64 -4.22
CA GLY A 53 -6.66 10.73 -4.95
C GLY A 53 -7.46 9.43 -4.87
N ILE A 54 -6.76 8.29 -4.87
CA ILE A 54 -7.39 6.99 -4.63
C ILE A 54 -7.92 6.89 -3.20
N GLU A 55 -7.14 7.35 -2.21
CA GLU A 55 -7.57 7.38 -0.81
C GLU A 55 -8.80 8.26 -0.60
N ALA A 56 -8.81 9.47 -1.18
CA ALA A 56 -9.93 10.39 -1.15
C ALA A 56 -11.18 9.77 -1.80
N LEU A 57 -11.02 9.13 -2.96
CA LEU A 57 -12.11 8.45 -3.64
C LEU A 57 -12.65 7.28 -2.82
N ALA A 58 -11.77 6.48 -2.20
CA ALA A 58 -12.16 5.35 -1.35
C ALA A 58 -12.87 5.78 -0.07
N HIS A 59 -12.51 6.95 0.48
CA HIS A 59 -13.19 7.54 1.62
C HIS A 59 -14.60 8.04 1.26
N LEU A 60 -14.76 8.67 0.09
CA LEU A 60 -16.05 9.15 -0.39
C LEU A 60 -16.98 8.01 -0.82
N ASP A 61 -16.45 7.04 -1.57
CA ASP A 61 -17.18 5.87 -2.08
C ASP A 61 -16.22 4.72 -2.42
N LYS A 62 -16.09 3.77 -1.47
CA LYS A 62 -15.22 2.59 -1.62
C LYS A 62 -15.58 1.72 -2.83
N PRO A 63 -16.85 1.32 -3.06
CA PRO A 63 -17.24 0.58 -4.28
C PRO A 63 -16.78 1.27 -5.57
N VAL A 64 -17.02 2.58 -5.69
CA VAL A 64 -16.62 3.35 -6.87
C VAL A 64 -15.10 3.40 -7.03
N ALA A 65 -14.36 3.53 -5.94
CA ALA A 65 -12.89 3.49 -5.98
C ALA A 65 -12.38 2.14 -6.54
N VAL A 66 -12.92 1.02 -6.04
CA VAL A 66 -12.56 -0.33 -6.49
C VAL A 66 -12.87 -0.52 -7.98
N ASP A 67 -14.06 -0.13 -8.42
CA ASP A 67 -14.47 -0.26 -9.83
C ASP A 67 -13.62 0.61 -10.76
N THR A 68 -13.27 1.82 -10.31
CA THR A 68 -12.39 2.71 -11.06
C THR A 68 -11.00 2.09 -11.22
N LEU A 69 -10.40 1.58 -10.14
CA LEU A 69 -9.11 0.90 -10.19
C LEU A 69 -9.13 -0.37 -11.06
N LYS A 70 -10.19 -1.19 -10.96
CA LYS A 70 -10.36 -2.38 -11.83
C LYS A 70 -10.47 -1.98 -13.31
N THR A 71 -11.14 -0.87 -13.60
CA THR A 71 -11.24 -0.32 -14.96
C THR A 71 -9.89 0.13 -15.48
N VAL A 72 -9.08 0.79 -14.65
CA VAL A 72 -7.69 1.14 -14.97
C VAL A 72 -6.88 -0.11 -15.32
N VAL A 73 -6.96 -1.17 -14.50
CA VAL A 73 -6.26 -2.44 -14.77
C VAL A 73 -6.70 -3.06 -16.11
N LYS A 74 -7.99 -3.06 -16.43
CA LYS A 74 -8.53 -3.63 -17.69
C LYS A 74 -8.14 -2.84 -18.94
N THR A 75 -7.98 -1.53 -18.80
CA THR A 75 -7.71 -0.62 -19.93
C THR A 75 -6.22 -0.35 -20.14
N TRP A 76 -5.36 -0.80 -19.22
CA TRP A 76 -3.92 -0.57 -19.29
C TRP A 76 -3.20 -1.51 -20.24
N ARG A 77 -2.35 -0.91 -21.10
CA ARG A 77 -1.27 -1.60 -21.83
C ARG A 77 -0.01 -1.54 -20.96
N MET A 78 0.71 -2.66 -20.82
CA MET A 78 1.80 -2.90 -19.84
C MET A 78 2.99 -1.93 -19.82
N GLU A 79 3.02 -0.88 -20.64
CA GLU A 79 4.17 0.03 -20.79
C GLU A 79 4.34 1.05 -19.65
N ARG A 80 3.48 1.03 -18.59
CA ARG A 80 3.52 1.98 -17.45
C ARG A 80 3.63 1.30 -16.07
N ILE A 81 4.53 0.32 -15.97
CA ILE A 81 4.79 -0.47 -14.74
C ILE A 81 5.01 0.41 -13.49
N SER A 82 5.63 1.60 -13.64
CA SER A 82 5.90 2.53 -12.53
C SER A 82 4.67 3.15 -11.88
N LYS A 83 3.48 2.98 -12.44
CA LYS A 83 2.22 3.43 -11.83
C LYS A 83 1.31 2.27 -11.44
N ALA A 84 1.59 1.07 -11.96
CA ALA A 84 0.79 -0.12 -11.72
C ALA A 84 0.85 -0.58 -10.26
N TYR A 85 1.99 -0.39 -9.58
CA TYR A 85 2.14 -0.76 -8.17
C TYR A 85 1.15 -0.02 -7.26
N VAL A 86 0.90 1.27 -7.48
CA VAL A 86 -0.05 2.08 -6.69
C VAL A 86 -1.47 1.52 -6.84
N VAL A 87 -1.87 1.18 -8.06
CA VAL A 87 -3.19 0.64 -8.37
C VAL A 87 -3.39 -0.74 -7.73
N PHE A 88 -2.42 -1.65 -7.86
CA PHE A 88 -2.51 -2.98 -7.27
C PHE A 88 -2.46 -2.95 -5.75
N TYR A 89 -1.68 -2.05 -5.15
CA TYR A 89 -1.71 -1.83 -3.70
C TYR A 89 -3.09 -1.42 -3.22
N TRP A 90 -3.70 -0.40 -3.85
CA TRP A 90 -5.00 0.09 -3.43
C TRP A 90 -6.11 -0.93 -3.68
N LEU A 91 -6.05 -1.68 -4.79
CA LEU A 91 -6.96 -2.79 -5.02
C LEU A 91 -6.85 -3.81 -3.89
N TYR A 92 -5.63 -4.24 -3.54
CA TYR A 92 -5.43 -5.15 -2.41
C TYR A 92 -5.95 -4.57 -1.09
N LYS A 93 -5.62 -3.32 -0.75
CA LYS A 93 -6.06 -2.66 0.49
C LYS A 93 -7.59 -2.58 0.59
N LEU A 94 -8.27 -2.33 -0.53
CA LEU A 94 -9.72 -2.15 -0.54
C LEU A 94 -10.49 -3.47 -0.61
N THR A 95 -9.95 -4.50 -1.27
CA THR A 95 -10.66 -5.77 -1.50
C THR A 95 -10.12 -6.96 -0.71
N ASN A 96 -8.91 -6.86 -0.15
CA ASN A 96 -8.15 -7.96 0.45
C ASN A 96 -7.98 -9.18 -0.48
N ASP A 97 -7.94 -8.93 -1.81
CA ASP A 97 -7.84 -9.98 -2.83
C ASP A 97 -6.37 -10.24 -3.17
N GLU A 98 -5.92 -11.47 -2.90
CA GLU A 98 -4.54 -11.91 -2.99
C GLU A 98 -3.98 -11.83 -4.41
N ILE A 99 -4.84 -11.93 -5.45
CA ILE A 99 -4.41 -11.74 -6.84
C ILE A 99 -3.81 -10.35 -7.05
N PHE A 100 -4.30 -9.32 -6.35
CA PHE A 100 -3.73 -7.97 -6.44
C PHE A 100 -2.45 -7.81 -5.61
N ALA A 101 -2.30 -8.55 -4.52
CA ALA A 101 -1.05 -8.59 -3.77
C ALA A 101 0.08 -9.24 -4.58
N GLU A 102 -0.22 -10.32 -5.31
CA GLU A 102 0.72 -10.98 -6.23
C GLU A 102 1.11 -10.04 -7.37
N LYS A 103 0.14 -9.41 -8.05
CA LYS A 103 0.40 -8.45 -9.12
C LYS A 103 1.17 -7.21 -8.66
N PHE A 104 0.95 -6.76 -7.43
CA PHE A 104 1.74 -5.71 -6.80
C PHE A 104 3.22 -6.14 -6.69
N CYS A 105 3.47 -7.35 -6.19
CA CYS A 105 4.82 -7.91 -6.10
C CYS A 105 5.46 -8.17 -7.48
N GLU A 106 4.69 -8.52 -8.50
CA GLU A 106 5.18 -8.67 -9.88
C GLU A 106 5.60 -7.32 -10.47
N CYS A 107 4.79 -6.27 -10.31
CA CYS A 107 5.12 -4.93 -10.78
C CYS A 107 6.44 -4.42 -10.18
N ARG A 108 6.71 -4.76 -8.93
CA ARG A 108 7.96 -4.45 -8.22
C ARG A 108 9.19 -5.00 -8.94
N ARG A 109 9.15 -6.23 -9.48
CA ARG A 109 10.29 -6.87 -10.17
C ARG A 109 10.75 -6.13 -11.42
N HIS A 110 9.88 -5.28 -11.98
CA HIS A 110 10.12 -4.55 -13.21
C HIS A 110 10.50 -3.07 -12.98
N LEU A 111 10.56 -2.61 -11.73
CA LEU A 111 10.99 -1.25 -11.38
C LEU A 111 12.47 -1.25 -11.05
N SER A 112 13.30 -0.87 -12.02
CA SER A 112 14.73 -0.68 -11.82
C SER A 112 15.04 0.74 -11.29
N SER A 113 15.76 0.76 -10.17
CA SER A 113 16.79 1.71 -9.73
C SER A 113 16.49 3.22 -9.60
N GLU A 114 16.97 3.76 -8.47
CA GLU A 114 17.37 5.15 -8.15
C GLU A 114 16.38 6.04 -7.37
N ASN A 115 15.08 6.08 -7.67
CA ASN A 115 14.15 6.99 -6.95
C ASN A 115 13.12 6.29 -6.03
N PHE A 116 13.29 4.99 -5.78
CA PHE A 116 12.28 4.14 -5.15
C PHE A 116 12.50 3.91 -3.64
N HIS A 117 13.69 4.24 -3.13
CA HIS A 117 14.11 3.85 -1.78
C HIS A 117 13.31 4.56 -0.68
N ASP A 118 12.83 5.79 -0.92
CA ASP A 118 12.14 6.60 0.09
C ASP A 118 10.63 6.29 0.17
N ASP A 119 9.96 6.11 -0.97
CA ASP A 119 8.51 5.88 -1.03
C ASP A 119 8.09 4.47 -0.54
N VAL A 120 8.97 3.47 -0.69
CA VAL A 120 8.68 2.08 -0.30
C VAL A 120 9.25 1.68 1.05
N MET A 121 10.32 2.32 1.53
CA MET A 121 10.64 2.30 2.96
C MET A 121 9.47 2.88 3.74
N GLY A 122 8.87 3.98 3.26
CA GLY A 122 7.60 4.50 3.78
C GLY A 122 6.52 3.42 3.85
N PHE A 123 6.35 2.60 2.81
CA PHE A 123 5.33 1.54 2.73
C PHE A 123 5.52 0.40 3.74
N TYR A 124 6.70 -0.21 3.83
CA TYR A 124 6.94 -1.30 4.78
C TYR A 124 7.01 -0.81 6.22
N VAL A 125 7.52 0.41 6.44
CA VAL A 125 7.47 1.10 7.74
C VAL A 125 6.03 1.45 8.11
N TYR A 126 5.18 1.85 7.16
CA TYR A 126 3.76 2.16 7.40
C TYR A 126 2.92 0.89 7.63
N ALA A 127 3.15 -0.17 6.85
CA ALA A 127 2.53 -1.48 7.07
C ALA A 127 2.94 -2.07 8.44
N GLY A 128 4.22 -1.96 8.83
CA GLY A 128 4.68 -2.35 10.17
C GLY A 128 4.10 -1.48 11.30
N ARG A 129 3.90 -0.17 11.06
CA ARG A 129 3.27 0.75 12.02
C ARG A 129 1.75 0.58 12.16
N MET A 130 1.09 -0.05 11.19
CA MET A 130 -0.36 -0.37 11.21
C MET A 130 -0.69 -1.78 11.74
N SER A 131 0.27 -2.42 12.40
CA SER A 131 0.17 -3.74 13.02
C SER A 131 -1.12 -3.93 13.85
N THR A 132 -2.09 -4.65 13.28
CA THR A 132 -3.05 -5.60 13.92
C THR A 132 -4.02 -6.27 12.92
N THR A 133 -4.04 -5.89 11.64
CA THR A 133 -5.01 -6.44 10.67
C THR A 133 -4.44 -7.62 9.86
N GLU A 134 -5.22 -8.71 9.73
CA GLU A 134 -4.89 -9.93 8.98
C GLU A 134 -4.37 -9.72 7.53
N PRO A 135 -4.87 -8.73 6.76
CA PRO A 135 -4.32 -8.39 5.44
C PRO A 135 -2.83 -8.04 5.45
N VAL A 136 -2.36 -7.28 6.44
CA VAL A 136 -0.96 -6.85 6.51
C VAL A 136 -0.04 -8.06 6.72
N ASN A 137 -0.45 -9.01 7.55
CA ASN A 137 0.30 -10.24 7.81
C ASN A 137 0.51 -11.07 6.53
N LYS A 138 -0.56 -11.26 5.74
CA LYS A 138 -0.51 -11.99 4.47
C LYS A 138 0.44 -11.35 3.45
N LEU A 139 0.41 -10.02 3.34
CA LEU A 139 1.31 -9.27 2.46
C LEU A 139 2.78 -9.40 2.88
N LEU A 140 3.06 -9.30 4.18
CA LEU A 140 4.40 -9.44 4.73
C LEU A 140 4.94 -10.87 4.52
N ARG A 141 4.09 -11.89 4.68
CA ARG A 141 4.41 -13.29 4.34
C ARG A 141 4.74 -13.47 2.86
N ALA A 142 3.97 -12.88 1.95
CA ALA A 142 4.23 -12.94 0.52
C ALA A 142 5.58 -12.29 0.16
N THR A 143 5.90 -11.17 0.79
CA THR A 143 7.17 -10.43 0.58
C THR A 143 8.39 -11.31 0.90
N VAL A 144 8.34 -12.17 1.91
CA VAL A 144 9.46 -13.09 2.25
C VAL A 144 9.93 -13.95 1.07
N PHE A 145 9.02 -14.29 0.14
CA PHE A 145 9.30 -15.15 -1.01
C PHE A 145 9.56 -14.37 -2.30
N THR A 146 8.94 -13.21 -2.47
CA THR A 146 8.95 -12.49 -3.75
C THR A 146 10.04 -11.43 -3.83
N GLU A 147 10.53 -10.96 -2.68
CA GLU A 147 11.45 -9.85 -2.57
C GLU A 147 12.93 -10.25 -2.68
N THR A 148 13.67 -9.52 -3.51
CA THR A 148 15.08 -9.76 -3.80
C THR A 148 15.99 -8.66 -3.27
N GLU A 149 15.46 -7.48 -2.93
CA GLU A 149 16.23 -6.37 -2.36
C GLU A 149 16.38 -6.56 -0.83
N ARG A 150 17.63 -6.51 -0.34
CA ARG A 150 17.97 -6.97 1.01
C ARG A 150 17.45 -6.01 2.10
N LEU A 151 17.45 -4.71 1.87
CA LEU A 151 17.01 -3.71 2.85
C LEU A 151 15.49 -3.77 3.04
N SER A 152 14.76 -3.73 1.93
CA SER A 152 13.30 -3.82 1.85
C SER A 152 12.79 -5.15 2.44
N LEU A 153 13.40 -6.28 2.07
CA LEU A 153 13.12 -7.57 2.71
C LEU A 153 13.39 -7.51 4.23
N GLY A 154 14.50 -6.88 4.64
CA GLY A 154 14.83 -6.70 6.05
C GLY A 154 13.80 -5.91 6.85
N VAL A 155 13.18 -4.90 6.25
CA VAL A 155 12.09 -4.12 6.88
C VAL A 155 10.80 -4.93 6.93
N ALA A 156 10.43 -5.61 5.84
CA ALA A 156 9.23 -6.45 5.81
C ALA A 156 9.31 -7.60 6.83
N VAL A 157 10.46 -8.28 6.93
CA VAL A 157 10.70 -9.33 7.91
C VAL A 157 10.63 -8.79 9.33
N LYS A 158 11.20 -7.60 9.59
CA LYS A 158 11.09 -6.95 10.90
C LYS A 158 9.61 -6.72 11.27
N ALA A 159 8.86 -6.07 10.38
CA ALA A 159 7.44 -5.80 10.58
C ALA A 159 6.63 -7.09 10.80
N LEU A 160 6.91 -8.14 10.02
CA LEU A 160 6.24 -9.43 10.15
C LEU A 160 6.45 -10.03 11.54
N LEU A 161 7.69 -10.10 12.00
CA LEU A 161 8.02 -10.66 13.31
C LEU A 161 7.37 -9.83 14.44
N GLU A 162 7.34 -8.51 14.29
CA GLU A 162 6.67 -7.61 15.25
C GLU A 162 5.15 -7.86 15.32
N THR A 163 4.49 -8.21 14.20
CA THR A 163 3.05 -8.59 14.24
C THR A 163 2.76 -9.85 15.07
N TYR A 164 3.78 -10.69 15.29
CA TYR A 164 3.70 -11.89 16.14
C TYR A 164 4.34 -11.69 17.52
N GLY A 165 4.57 -10.42 17.92
CA GLY A 165 5.13 -10.09 19.22
C GLY A 165 6.62 -10.41 19.38
N LEU A 166 7.32 -10.79 18.31
CA LEU A 166 8.77 -11.01 18.34
C LEU A 166 9.49 -9.69 18.10
N ASN A 167 10.16 -9.21 19.14
CA ASN A 167 10.87 -7.93 19.11
C ASN A 167 12.37 -8.14 19.45
N PHE A 168 13.24 -7.47 18.70
CA PHE A 168 14.68 -7.41 18.96
C PHE A 168 15.02 -6.73 20.29
N GLU A 169 14.25 -5.71 20.66
CA GLU A 169 14.44 -4.90 21.86
C GLU A 169 13.97 -5.62 23.12
N ASN A 170 13.08 -6.62 22.99
CA ASN A 170 12.63 -7.44 24.10
C ASN A 170 13.61 -8.59 24.36
N PRO A 171 14.33 -8.63 25.50
CA PRO A 171 15.31 -9.66 25.79
C PRO A 171 14.74 -11.09 25.77
N ALA A 172 13.46 -11.26 26.12
CA ALA A 172 12.81 -12.57 26.15
C ALA A 172 12.60 -13.16 24.74
N THR A 173 12.37 -12.32 23.74
CA THR A 173 12.11 -12.75 22.35
C THR A 173 13.29 -12.51 21.41
N LYS A 174 14.34 -11.80 21.87
CA LYS A 174 15.46 -11.37 21.02
C LYS A 174 16.17 -12.52 20.30
N SER A 175 16.42 -13.63 21.00
CA SER A 175 17.11 -14.78 20.39
C SER A 175 16.26 -15.41 19.29
N ASP A 176 14.96 -15.56 19.54
CA ASP A 176 14.02 -16.15 18.58
C ASP A 176 13.80 -15.21 17.38
N TYR A 177 13.66 -13.91 17.64
CA TYR A 177 13.65 -12.86 16.61
C TYR A 177 14.86 -12.96 15.69
N LEU A 178 16.08 -13.01 16.26
CA LEU A 178 17.31 -13.04 15.46
C LEU A 178 17.42 -14.32 14.61
N SER A 179 17.05 -15.46 15.19
CA SER A 179 17.03 -16.75 14.48
C SER A 179 16.04 -16.73 13.31
N LYS A 180 14.77 -16.39 13.59
CA LYS A 180 13.71 -16.36 12.56
C LYS A 180 13.99 -15.29 11.51
N ARG A 181 14.48 -14.11 11.89
CA ARG A 181 14.87 -13.05 10.94
C ARG A 181 15.95 -13.53 9.97
N LYS A 182 16.97 -14.23 10.47
CA LYS A 182 18.04 -14.77 9.61
C LYS A 182 17.48 -15.77 8.59
N ILE A 183 16.62 -16.70 9.04
CA ILE A 183 16.03 -17.72 8.16
C ILE A 183 15.08 -17.08 7.14
N LEU A 184 14.26 -16.10 7.55
CA LEU A 184 13.34 -15.40 6.64
C LEU A 184 14.06 -14.55 5.60
N MET A 185 15.26 -14.05 5.91
CA MET A 185 16.08 -13.30 4.95
C MET A 185 16.91 -14.19 4.04
N ASP A 186 17.63 -15.16 4.61
CA ASP A 186 18.72 -15.87 3.94
C ASP A 186 18.45 -17.37 3.72
N GLY A 187 17.36 -17.91 4.28
CA GLY A 187 17.03 -19.34 4.19
C GLY A 187 16.45 -19.74 2.84
N THR A 188 16.44 -21.05 2.58
CA THR A 188 15.73 -21.67 1.46
C THR A 188 14.22 -21.44 1.58
N GLU A 189 13.47 -21.59 0.48
CA GLU A 189 12.01 -21.47 0.53
C GLU A 189 11.37 -22.41 1.55
N ASN A 190 11.88 -23.64 1.70
CA ASN A 190 11.36 -24.61 2.65
C ASN A 190 11.60 -24.17 4.10
N GLU A 191 12.78 -23.64 4.41
CA GLU A 191 13.09 -23.11 5.74
C GLU A 191 12.25 -21.87 6.06
N LYS A 192 12.06 -20.98 5.07
CA LYS A 192 11.17 -19.82 5.17
C LYS A 192 9.73 -20.24 5.48
N ARG A 193 9.18 -21.22 4.73
CA ARG A 193 7.82 -21.76 4.97
C ARG A 193 7.69 -22.36 6.37
N ALA A 194 8.68 -23.13 6.82
CA ALA A 194 8.67 -23.72 8.15
C ALA A 194 8.64 -22.65 9.26
N VAL A 195 9.42 -21.57 9.13
CA VAL A 195 9.38 -20.46 10.08
C VAL A 195 8.00 -19.77 10.08
N LEU A 196 7.41 -19.54 8.90
CA LEU A 196 6.09 -18.91 8.82
C LEU A 196 4.97 -19.76 9.43
N GLN A 197 5.02 -21.09 9.28
CA GLN A 197 4.06 -22.00 9.93
C GLN A 197 4.15 -21.97 11.45
N GLN A 198 5.34 -21.73 12.01
CA GLN A 198 5.52 -21.62 13.47
C GLN A 198 5.02 -20.29 14.06
N LEU A 199 4.70 -19.31 13.22
CA LEU A 199 4.16 -18.03 13.66
C LEU A 199 2.62 -18.06 13.79
N GLU A 200 1.94 -19.07 13.22
CA GLU A 200 0.48 -19.31 13.39
C GLU A 200 0.13 -19.80 14.80
#